data_AF-A0AAV8VT50-F1
#
_entry.id   AF-A0AAV8VT50-F1
#
_cell.length_a   1.000
_cell.length_b   1.000
_cell.length_c   1.000
_cell.angle_alpha   90.00
_cell.angle_beta   90.00
_cell.angle_gamma   90.00
#
_symmetry.space_group_name_H-M   'P 1'
#
loop_
_entity.id
_entity.type
_entity.pdbx_description
1 polymer ?
#
loop_
_entity_poly.entity_id
_entity_poly.type
_entity_poly.pdbx_seq_one_letter_code
_entity_poly.pdbx_strand_id
1 'polypeptide(L)'
;MADTLVLDWLDEFESLTESEIHTYSTEQEHNHEVMLALYNILSEPQKYKSDNLIDGICQQLLNFYRSGEEHLKKFAMQFIPTLVFLHLSDKSNSAVQTLLVSLYNLE
;
A
#
# COMPACT_ATOMS: atom_id res chain seq x y z
N MET A 1 -14.62 8.80 -0.95
CA MET A 1 -14.95 7.93 0.22
C MET A 1 -13.83 6.93 0.46
N ALA A 2 -13.51 6.06 -0.52
CA ALA A 2 -12.32 5.19 -0.45
C ALA A 2 -11.01 6.01 -0.42
N ASP A 3 -10.97 7.07 -1.22
CA ASP A 3 -9.89 8.04 -1.35
C ASP A 3 -9.59 8.75 -0.02
N THR A 4 -10.61 9.30 0.65
CA THR A 4 -10.47 9.89 1.99
C THR A 4 -9.96 8.88 3.02
N LEU A 5 -10.52 7.67 3.03
CA LEU A 5 -10.08 6.61 3.94
C LEU A 5 -8.61 6.23 3.73
N VAL A 6 -8.17 6.15 2.48
CA VAL A 6 -6.76 5.85 2.17
C VAL A 6 -5.85 7.02 2.55
N LEU A 7 -6.28 8.27 2.36
CA LEU A 7 -5.51 9.43 2.83
C LEU A 7 -5.34 9.41 4.35
N ASP A 8 -6.43 9.19 5.09
CA ASP A 8 -6.39 9.08 6.55
C ASP A 8 -5.47 7.93 7.01
N TRP A 9 -5.50 6.80 6.30
CA TRP A 9 -4.62 5.65 6.55
C TRP A 9 -3.13 5.94 6.27
N LEU A 10 -2.83 6.74 5.23
CA LEU A 10 -1.47 7.19 4.95
C LEU A 10 -0.95 8.10 6.08
N ASP A 11 -1.77 9.08 6.47
CA ASP A 11 -1.44 10.06 7.51
C ASP A 11 -1.28 9.38 8.89
N GLU A 12 -2.14 8.41 9.21
CA GLU A 12 -2.08 7.65 10.46
C GLU A 12 -0.71 7.02 10.63
N PHE A 13 -0.23 6.25 9.65
CA PHE A 13 1.05 5.56 9.78
C PHE A 13 2.25 6.50 9.75
N GLU A 14 2.21 7.58 8.96
CA GLU A 14 3.28 8.60 8.96
C GLU A 14 3.43 9.25 10.34
N SER A 15 2.33 9.35 11.11
CA SER A 15 2.33 9.94 12.45
C SER A 15 2.83 9.00 13.57
N LEU A 16 3.00 7.70 13.30
CA LEU A 16 3.40 6.72 14.31
C LEU A 16 4.87 6.83 14.71
N THR A 17 5.13 6.63 15.99
CA THR A 17 6.47 6.37 16.52
C THR A 17 6.85 4.89 16.35
N GLU A 18 8.16 4.59 16.39
CA GLU A 18 8.65 3.20 16.30
C GLU A 18 8.01 2.26 17.34
N SER A 19 7.71 2.78 18.54
CA SER A 19 7.05 2.00 19.59
C SER A 19 5.58 1.66 19.31
N GLU A 20 4.91 2.42 18.44
CA GLU A 20 3.49 2.24 18.12
C GLU A 20 3.29 1.31 16.91
N ILE A 21 4.33 1.14 16.08
CA ILE A 21 4.28 0.32 14.85
C ILE A 21 3.84 -1.12 15.14
N HIS A 22 4.29 -1.72 16.25
CA HIS A 22 3.92 -3.09 16.61
C HIS A 22 2.44 -3.25 16.95
N THR A 23 1.87 -2.29 17.68
CA THR A 23 0.43 -2.28 18.00
C THR A 23 -0.38 -2.06 16.73
N TYR A 24 -0.01 -1.06 15.94
CA TYR A 24 -0.63 -0.77 14.65
C TYR A 24 -0.61 -1.99 13.70
N SER A 25 0.52 -2.69 13.64
CA SER A 25 0.73 -3.90 12.82
C SER A 25 -0.34 -4.97 13.05
N THR A 26 -0.72 -5.19 14.31
CA THR A 26 -1.72 -6.19 14.70
C THR A 26 -3.15 -5.75 14.34
N GLU A 27 -3.44 -4.46 14.48
CA GLU A 27 -4.75 -3.87 14.14
C GLU A 27 -4.94 -3.81 12.61
N GLN A 28 -3.91 -3.40 11.89
CA GLN A 28 -3.94 -3.21 10.43
C GLN A 28 -4.15 -4.53 9.67
N GLU A 29 -3.67 -5.65 10.19
CA GLU A 29 -3.93 -6.99 9.61
C GLU A 29 -5.44 -7.25 9.43
N HIS A 30 -6.26 -6.72 10.31
CA HIS A 30 -7.70 -6.93 10.36
C HIS A 30 -8.51 -5.74 9.82
N ASN A 31 -7.85 -4.72 9.27
CA ASN A 31 -8.50 -3.54 8.73
C ASN A 31 -9.07 -3.78 7.32
N HIS A 32 -10.23 -4.45 7.30
CA HIS A 32 -10.91 -4.84 6.07
C HIS A 32 -11.38 -3.64 5.24
N GLU A 33 -11.72 -2.53 5.89
CA GLU A 33 -12.21 -1.33 5.20
C GLU A 33 -11.11 -0.71 4.35
N VAL A 34 -9.90 -0.53 4.92
CA VAL A 34 -8.72 -0.08 4.18
C VAL A 34 -8.36 -1.08 3.09
N MET A 35 -8.40 -2.38 3.37
CA MET A 35 -8.10 -3.40 2.36
C MET A 35 -9.01 -3.27 1.13
N LEU A 36 -10.32 -3.14 1.33
CA LEU A 36 -11.28 -2.96 0.23
C LEU A 36 -11.07 -1.64 -0.50
N ALA A 37 -10.78 -0.55 0.22
CA ALA A 37 -10.49 0.74 -0.40
C ALA A 37 -9.25 0.68 -1.30
N LEU A 38 -8.16 0.04 -0.84
CA LEU A 38 -6.95 -0.18 -1.63
C LEU A 38 -7.23 -0.99 -2.89
N TYR A 39 -7.99 -2.09 -2.80
CA TYR A 39 -8.38 -2.86 -3.99
C TYR A 39 -9.20 -2.04 -4.98
N ASN A 40 -10.16 -1.26 -4.50
CA ASN A 40 -10.99 -0.40 -5.35
C ASN A 40 -10.15 0.65 -6.09
N ILE A 41 -9.17 1.26 -5.40
CA ILE A 41 -8.29 2.26 -6.00
C ILE A 41 -7.33 1.64 -7.02
N LEU A 42 -6.69 0.53 -6.65
CA LEU A 42 -5.71 -0.16 -7.52
C LEU A 42 -6.37 -0.80 -8.75
N SER A 43 -7.66 -1.16 -8.68
CA SER A 43 -8.41 -1.74 -9.81
C SER A 43 -8.88 -0.70 -10.83
N GLU A 44 -9.04 0.57 -10.43
CA GLU A 44 -9.48 1.67 -11.29
C GLU A 44 -8.48 2.84 -11.30
N PRO A 45 -7.21 2.60 -11.65
CA PRO A 45 -6.12 3.57 -11.48
C PRO A 45 -6.35 4.90 -12.22
N GLN A 46 -7.05 4.88 -13.36
CA GLN A 46 -7.32 6.09 -14.15
C GLN A 46 -8.27 7.06 -13.43
N LYS A 47 -9.13 6.57 -12.53
CA LYS A 47 -10.07 7.37 -11.76
C LYS A 47 -9.38 8.15 -10.63
N TYR A 48 -8.26 7.64 -10.15
CA TYR A 48 -7.49 8.20 -9.03
C TYR A 48 -6.11 8.76 -9.46
N LYS A 49 -5.90 8.93 -10.77
CA LYS A 49 -4.64 9.44 -11.34
C LYS A 49 -4.32 10.88 -10.96
N SER A 50 -5.30 11.68 -10.50
CA SER A 50 -5.11 13.10 -10.19
C SER A 50 -4.47 13.38 -8.84
N ASP A 51 -4.48 12.41 -7.91
CA ASP A 51 -4.26 12.71 -6.49
C ASP A 51 -2.96 12.11 -5.92
N ASN A 52 -2.05 11.61 -6.77
CA ASN A 52 -0.83 10.87 -6.38
C ASN A 52 -1.10 9.71 -5.40
N LEU A 53 -2.35 9.24 -5.33
CA LEU A 53 -2.81 8.30 -4.32
C LEU A 53 -2.15 6.93 -4.51
N ILE A 54 -1.93 6.53 -5.76
CA ILE A 54 -1.22 5.29 -6.10
C ILE A 54 0.24 5.36 -5.63
N ASP A 55 0.91 6.51 -5.77
CA ASP A 55 2.28 6.69 -5.31
C ASP A 55 2.36 6.59 -3.78
N GLY A 56 1.43 7.25 -3.07
CA GLY A 56 1.29 7.15 -1.61
C GLY A 56 1.06 5.70 -1.15
N ILE A 57 0.13 4.99 -1.78
CA ILE A 57 -0.10 3.56 -1.51
C ILE A 57 1.17 2.75 -1.73
N CYS A 58 1.86 2.95 -2.87
CA CYS A 58 3.07 2.19 -3.17
C CYS A 58 4.17 2.43 -2.14
N GLN A 59 4.38 3.69 -1.74
CA GLN A 59 5.37 4.06 -0.74
C GLN A 59 5.03 3.46 0.62
N GLN A 60 3.76 3.50 1.00
CA GLN A 60 3.29 2.96 2.26
C GLN A 60 3.41 1.44 2.35
N LEU A 61 3.06 0.72 1.28
CA LEU A 61 3.27 -0.73 1.19
C LEU A 61 4.76 -1.11 1.28
N LEU A 62 5.64 -0.27 0.72
CA LEU A 62 7.09 -0.45 0.87
C LEU A 62 7.55 -0.20 2.31
N ASN A 63 7.00 0.81 2.99
CA ASN A 63 7.29 1.10 4.40
C ASN A 63 6.83 -0.06 5.30
N PHE A 64 5.63 -0.60 5.05
CA PHE A 64 5.12 -1.80 5.72
C PHE A 64 6.06 -2.99 5.57
N TYR A 65 6.62 -3.17 4.39
CA TYR A 65 7.57 -4.24 4.16
C TYR A 65 8.90 -4.01 4.90
N ARG A 66 9.37 -2.76 4.97
CA ARG A 66 10.63 -2.36 5.60
C ARG A 66 10.58 -2.29 7.12
N SER A 67 9.39 -2.21 7.72
CA SER A 67 9.24 -2.14 9.18
C SER A 67 9.71 -3.41 9.90
N GLY A 68 9.78 -4.55 9.18
CA GLY A 68 10.14 -5.85 9.76
C GLY A 68 8.99 -6.55 10.49
N GLU A 69 7.81 -5.92 10.58
CA GLU A 69 6.61 -6.49 11.17
C GLU A 69 5.96 -7.53 10.24
N GLU A 70 5.78 -8.77 10.71
CA GLU A 70 5.29 -9.87 9.89
C GLU A 70 3.85 -9.61 9.37
N HIS A 71 2.99 -9.02 10.19
CA HIS A 71 1.61 -8.70 9.82
C HIS A 71 1.54 -7.63 8.73
N LEU A 72 2.36 -6.56 8.84
CA LEU A 72 2.45 -5.52 7.80
C LEU A 72 3.07 -6.06 6.51
N LYS A 73 4.07 -6.94 6.60
CA LYS A 73 4.64 -7.62 5.43
C LYS A 73 3.57 -8.46 4.72
N LYS A 74 2.79 -9.27 5.44
CA LYS A 74 1.67 -10.03 4.87
C LYS A 74 0.60 -9.13 4.26
N PHE A 75 0.25 -8.04 4.93
CA PHE A 75 -0.68 -7.05 4.43
C PHE A 75 -0.21 -6.44 3.11
N ALA A 76 1.09 -6.15 2.96
CA ALA A 76 1.62 -5.65 1.69
C ALA A 76 1.63 -6.70 0.58
N MET A 77 2.02 -7.94 0.90
CA MET A 77 2.14 -9.02 -0.08
C MET A 77 0.82 -9.40 -0.76
N GLN A 78 -0.33 -9.25 -0.08
CA GLN A 78 -1.62 -9.60 -0.67
C GLN A 78 -1.96 -8.77 -1.92
N PHE A 79 -1.41 -7.56 -2.05
CA PHE A 79 -1.66 -6.68 -3.19
C PHE A 79 -0.74 -6.94 -4.39
N ILE A 80 0.29 -7.78 -4.25
CA ILE A 80 1.25 -8.09 -5.32
C ILE A 80 0.55 -8.53 -6.62
N PRO A 81 -0.43 -9.45 -6.62
CA PRO A 81 -1.11 -9.86 -7.86
C PRO A 81 -1.75 -8.67 -8.59
N THR A 82 -2.43 -7.77 -7.85
CA THR A 82 -3.06 -6.57 -8.41
C THR A 82 -2.02 -5.58 -8.93
N LEU A 83 -0.93 -5.37 -8.20
CA LEU A 83 0.16 -4.49 -8.61
C LEU A 83 0.88 -5.01 -9.87
N VAL A 84 1.11 -6.31 -9.97
CA VAL A 84 1.66 -6.96 -11.17
C VAL A 84 0.71 -6.79 -12.35
N PHE A 85 -0.58 -7.04 -12.16
CA PHE A 85 -1.57 -6.83 -13.21
C PHE A 85 -1.63 -5.37 -13.68
N LEU A 86 -1.58 -4.42 -12.75
CA LEU A 86 -1.52 -2.99 -13.04
C LEU A 86 -0.28 -2.62 -13.85
N HIS A 87 0.90 -3.12 -13.44
CA HIS A 87 2.14 -2.91 -14.18
C HIS A 87 2.10 -3.48 -15.61
N LEU A 88 1.53 -4.68 -15.78
CA LEU A 88 1.39 -5.33 -17.09
C LEU A 88 0.40 -4.58 -18.00
N SER A 89 -0.63 -3.97 -17.42
CA SER A 89 -1.69 -3.28 -18.15
C SER A 89 -1.32 -1.84 -18.54
N ASP A 90 -0.63 -1.12 -17.66
CA ASP A 90 -0.19 0.26 -17.90
C ASP A 90 1.21 0.49 -17.30
N LYS A 91 2.23 0.49 -18.17
CA LYS A 91 3.63 0.71 -17.78
C LYS A 91 3.94 2.17 -17.42
N SER A 92 2.97 3.09 -17.44
CA SER A 92 3.21 4.49 -17.04
C SER A 92 3.33 4.69 -15.53
N ASN A 93 2.86 3.76 -14.70
CA ASN A 93 2.96 3.85 -13.24
C ASN A 93 4.36 3.47 -12.73
N SER A 94 5.23 4.48 -12.59
CA SER A 94 6.61 4.31 -12.11
C SER A 94 6.71 3.89 -10.64
N ALA A 95 5.79 4.32 -9.77
CA ALA A 95 5.77 3.90 -8.36
C ALA A 95 5.46 2.42 -8.20
N VAL A 96 4.53 1.87 -8.99
CA VAL A 96 4.22 0.42 -8.99
C VAL A 96 5.45 -0.38 -9.42
N GLN A 97 6.18 0.07 -10.44
CA GLN A 97 7.43 -0.56 -10.87
C GLN A 97 8.47 -0.54 -9.76
N THR A 98 8.65 0.62 -9.13
CA THR A 98 9.62 0.82 -8.05
C THR A 98 9.30 -0.08 -6.86
N LEU A 99 8.03 -0.18 -6.48
CA LEU A 99 7.57 -1.08 -5.42
C LEU A 99 7.88 -2.53 -5.78
N LEU A 100 7.45 -3.03 -6.94
CA LEU A 100 7.65 -4.43 -7.34
C LEU A 100 9.13 -4.83 -7.37
N VAL A 101 9.99 -3.96 -7.92
CA VAL A 101 11.45 -4.20 -7.93
C VAL A 101 12.02 -4.14 -6.52
N SER A 102 11.56 -3.22 -5.68
CA SER A 102 12.01 -3.11 -4.28
C SER A 102 11.63 -4.34 -3.48
N LEU A 103 10.40 -4.84 -3.62
CA LEU A 103 9.93 -6.06 -2.96
C LEU A 103 10.75 -7.28 -3.41
N TYR A 104 11.02 -7.41 -4.71
CA TYR A 104 11.85 -8.49 -5.24
C TYR A 104 13.28 -8.48 -4.65
N ASN A 105 13.86 -7.29 -4.45
CA ASN A 105 15.22 -7.17 -3.90
C ASN A 105 15.30 -7.37 -2.37
N LEU A 106 14.18 -7.29 -1.67
CA LEU A 106 14.13 -7.43 -0.21
C LEU A 106 13.83 -8.87 0.25
N GLU A 107 13.53 -9.79 -0.68
CA GLU A 107 13.52 -11.25 -0.45
C GLU A 107 14.84 -11.91 -0.81
#